data_AF-A0A497QUQ8-F1
#
_entry.id   AF-A0A497QUQ8-F1
#
_cell.length_a   1.000
_cell.length_b   1.000
_cell.length_c   1.000
_cell.angle_alpha   90.00
_cell.angle_beta   90.00
_cell.angle_gamma   90.00
#
_symmetry.space_group_name_H-M   'P 1'
#
loop_
_entity.id
_entity.type
_entity.pdbx_description
1 polymer ?
#
loop_
_entity_poly.entity_id
_entity_poly.type
_entity_poly.pdbx_seq_one_letter_code
_entity_poly.pdbx_strand_id
1 'polypeptide(L)'
;MAKKRATKVKPKKKAAAKKKPAVKSGGHIAKAPMRRLMKAEGAKLVAEDAVSMLIEQLEKLGTKVTKDALKIVKAEKRKRITAADILAAE
;
A
#
# COMPACT_ATOMS: atom_id res chain seq x y z
N MET A 1 -26.63 24.29 -50.99
CA MET A 1 -26.51 25.27 -49.86
C MET A 1 -27.67 24.98 -48.91
N ALA A 2 -27.61 24.81 -47.60
CA ALA A 2 -26.57 24.86 -46.59
C ALA A 2 -26.98 23.89 -45.46
N LYS A 3 -26.05 23.04 -45.02
CA LYS A 3 -26.22 22.06 -43.95
C LYS A 3 -26.20 22.82 -42.60
N LYS A 4 -27.35 23.14 -42.01
CA LYS A 4 -27.40 23.80 -40.69
C LYS A 4 -27.02 22.79 -39.61
N ARG A 5 -25.82 22.99 -39.07
CA ARG A 5 -25.18 22.20 -38.02
C ARG A 5 -25.98 22.24 -36.71
N ALA A 6 -26.15 21.07 -36.13
CA ALA A 6 -26.64 20.86 -34.77
C ALA A 6 -25.88 21.72 -33.75
N THR A 7 -26.63 22.42 -32.92
CA THR A 7 -26.16 23.07 -31.70
C THR A 7 -25.72 22.01 -30.71
N LYS A 8 -24.40 21.79 -30.61
CA LYS A 8 -23.79 20.94 -29.58
C LYS A 8 -23.84 21.68 -28.23
N VAL A 9 -24.98 21.56 -27.54
CA VAL A 9 -25.09 21.98 -26.13
C VAL A 9 -24.27 20.98 -25.30
N LYS A 10 -23.08 21.40 -24.86
CA LYS A 10 -22.24 20.68 -23.90
C LYS A 10 -23.01 20.58 -22.57
N PRO A 11 -23.23 19.39 -21.99
CA PRO A 11 -23.70 19.34 -20.60
C PRO A 11 -22.54 19.76 -19.69
N LYS A 12 -22.79 20.82 -18.91
CA LYS A 12 -21.92 21.33 -17.85
C LYS A 12 -21.76 20.27 -16.75
N LYS A 13 -20.49 19.95 -16.44
CA LYS A 13 -19.90 19.71 -15.11
C LYS A 13 -20.82 19.07 -14.05
N LYS A 14 -20.65 17.77 -13.78
CA LYS A 14 -20.81 17.24 -12.42
C LYS A 14 -19.42 17.10 -11.82
N ALA A 15 -19.09 18.01 -10.90
CA ALA A 15 -17.86 17.98 -10.15
C ALA A 15 -17.83 16.72 -9.28
N ALA A 16 -17.13 15.67 -9.71
CA ALA A 16 -16.80 14.55 -8.86
C ALA A 16 -15.49 14.86 -8.14
N ALA A 17 -15.62 15.11 -6.85
CA ALA A 17 -14.63 15.16 -5.78
C ALA A 17 -13.15 15.30 -6.21
N LYS A 18 -12.53 16.39 -5.76
CA LYS A 18 -11.07 16.53 -5.63
C LYS A 18 -10.52 15.21 -5.07
N LYS A 19 -9.88 14.39 -5.91
CA LYS A 19 -9.11 13.25 -5.42
C LYS A 19 -8.07 13.83 -4.47
N LYS A 20 -8.19 13.53 -3.18
CA LYS A 20 -7.14 13.81 -2.20
C LYS A 20 -5.82 13.34 -2.83
N PRO A 21 -4.74 14.14 -2.76
CA PRO A 21 -3.48 13.74 -3.37
C PRO A 21 -3.16 12.35 -2.85
N ALA A 22 -2.95 11.40 -3.75
CA ALA A 22 -2.49 10.08 -3.39
C ALA A 22 -1.22 10.31 -2.59
N VAL A 23 -1.31 10.19 -1.27
CA VAL A 23 -0.14 10.18 -0.40
C VAL A 23 0.67 9.05 -0.98
N LYS A 24 1.78 9.39 -1.65
CA LYS A 24 2.83 8.45 -1.99
C LYS A 24 3.37 8.01 -0.64
N SER A 25 2.66 7.08 0.00
CA SER A 25 3.15 6.38 1.17
C SER A 25 4.42 5.71 0.67
N GLY A 26 5.57 6.23 1.08
CA GLY A 26 6.89 5.65 0.84
C GLY A 26 7.07 4.35 1.61
N GLY A 27 6.02 3.53 1.61
CA GLY A 27 6.00 2.22 2.24
C GLY A 27 6.84 1.25 1.43
N HIS A 28 7.47 0.33 2.13
CA HIS A 28 8.24 -0.77 1.57
C HIS A 28 7.33 -1.81 0.90
N ILE A 29 6.01 -1.75 1.14
CA ILE A 29 5.01 -2.68 0.59
C ILE A 29 4.07 -1.98 -0.40
N ALA A 30 3.87 -2.60 -1.57
CA ALA A 30 3.00 -2.07 -2.61
C ALA A 30 1.51 -2.38 -2.36
N LYS A 31 0.65 -1.39 -2.57
CA LYS A 31 -0.81 -1.48 -2.39
C LYS A 31 -1.49 -2.50 -3.32
N ALA A 32 -1.06 -2.58 -4.58
CA ALA A 32 -1.71 -3.43 -5.57
C ALA A 32 -1.54 -4.94 -5.26
N PRO A 33 -0.34 -5.47 -4.95
CA PRO A 33 -0.17 -6.84 -4.45
C PRO A 33 -0.97 -7.13 -3.19
N MET A 34 -0.96 -6.23 -2.19
CA MET A 34 -1.73 -6.42 -0.96
C MET A 34 -3.23 -6.53 -1.22
N ARG A 35 -3.76 -5.67 -2.09
CA ARG A 35 -5.17 -5.74 -2.48
C ARG A 35 -5.51 -7.02 -3.24
N ARG A 36 -4.58 -7.57 -4.05
CA ARG A 36 -4.77 -8.87 -4.72
C ARG A 36 -4.82 -10.00 -3.71
N LEU A 37 -3.92 -9.99 -2.72
CA LEU A 37 -3.91 -10.96 -1.63
C LEU A 37 -5.25 -10.94 -0.87
N MET A 38 -5.72 -9.77 -0.44
CA MET A 38 -7.00 -9.65 0.28
C MET A 38 -8.19 -10.21 -0.51
N LYS A 39 -8.21 -10.02 -1.84
CA LYS A 39 -9.25 -10.60 -2.70
C LYS A 39 -9.12 -12.11 -2.88
N ALA A 40 -7.89 -12.63 -2.95
CA ALA A 40 -7.63 -14.05 -3.05
C ALA A 40 -8.11 -14.79 -1.79
N GLU A 41 -7.96 -14.19 -0.62
CA GLU A 41 -8.49 -14.69 0.66
C GLU A 41 -10.03 -14.60 0.78
N GLY A 42 -10.73 -14.12 -0.25
CA GLY A 42 -12.20 -14.11 -0.31
C GLY A 42 -12.85 -12.74 -0.09
N ALA A 43 -12.09 -11.64 0.03
CA ALA A 43 -12.69 -10.31 0.13
C ALA A 43 -13.33 -9.89 -1.22
N LYS A 44 -14.67 -9.73 -1.22
CA LYS A 44 -15.42 -9.28 -2.41
C LYS A 44 -15.09 -7.83 -2.78
N LEU A 45 -15.01 -6.95 -1.79
CA LEU A 45 -14.66 -5.54 -1.93
C LEU A 45 -13.60 -5.18 -0.90
N VAL A 46 -12.64 -4.36 -1.31
CA VAL A 46 -11.53 -3.92 -0.47
C VAL A 46 -11.39 -2.42 -0.64
N ALA A 47 -11.53 -1.70 0.47
CA ALA A 47 -11.38 -0.26 0.55
C ALA A 47 -9.89 0.15 0.61
N GLU A 48 -9.55 1.32 0.07
CA GLU A 48 -8.16 1.80 -0.07
C GLU A 48 -7.50 2.09 1.29
N ASP A 49 -8.29 2.55 2.25
CA ASP A 49 -7.88 2.80 3.64
C ASP A 49 -7.52 1.50 4.35
N ALA A 50 -8.32 0.44 4.20
CA ALA A 50 -8.03 -0.87 4.78
C ALA A 50 -6.70 -1.45 4.26
N VAL A 51 -6.43 -1.32 2.96
CA VAL A 51 -5.14 -1.74 2.38
C VAL A 51 -3.98 -0.94 2.98
N SER A 52 -4.17 0.38 3.12
CA SER A 52 -3.14 1.26 3.66
C SER A 52 -2.85 0.93 5.13
N MET A 53 -3.89 0.71 5.93
CA MET A 53 -3.75 0.30 7.34
C MET A 53 -3.05 -1.06 7.48
N LEU A 54 -3.38 -2.03 6.64
CA LEU A 54 -2.72 -3.34 6.66
C LEU A 54 -1.23 -3.21 6.36
N ILE A 55 -0.87 -2.41 5.35
CA ILE A 55 0.53 -2.13 5.00
C ILE A 55 1.26 -1.51 6.18
N GLU A 56 0.67 -0.50 6.83
CA GLU A 56 1.29 0.14 7.99
C GLU A 56 1.51 -0.84 9.16
N GLN A 57 0.58 -1.77 9.40
CA GLN A 57 0.74 -2.80 10.44
C GLN A 57 1.89 -3.75 10.11
N LEU A 58 1.95 -4.24 8.87
CA LEU A 58 3.02 -5.14 8.42
C LEU A 58 4.40 -4.45 8.46
N GLU A 59 4.47 -3.17 8.08
CA GLU A 59 5.73 -2.41 8.17
C GLU A 59 6.17 -2.18 9.60
N LYS A 60 5.23 -1.90 10.52
CA LYS A 60 5.54 -1.79 11.96
C LYS A 60 6.09 -3.11 12.51
N LEU A 61 5.44 -4.23 12.19
CA LEU A 61 5.88 -5.55 12.63
C LEU A 61 7.26 -5.90 12.02
N GLY A 62 7.42 -5.74 10.71
CA GLY A 62 8.70 -5.99 10.04
C GLY A 62 9.84 -5.12 10.59
N THR A 63 9.56 -3.85 10.88
CA THR A 63 10.53 -2.93 11.49
C THR A 63 10.90 -3.38 12.91
N LYS A 64 9.92 -3.81 13.71
CA LYS A 64 10.16 -4.31 15.07
C LYS A 64 11.05 -5.54 15.04
N VAL A 65 10.65 -6.58 14.30
CA VAL A 65 11.40 -7.84 14.20
C VAL A 65 12.81 -7.59 13.66
N THR A 66 12.95 -6.74 12.63
CA THR A 66 14.29 -6.40 12.09
C THR A 66 15.16 -5.69 13.12
N LYS A 67 14.60 -4.76 13.91
CA LYS A 67 15.34 -4.09 14.98
C LYS A 67 15.77 -5.06 16.08
N ASP A 68 14.91 -5.99 16.44
CA ASP A 68 15.20 -6.98 17.48
C ASP A 68 16.26 -7.99 17.00
N ALA A 69 16.14 -8.50 15.76
CA ALA A 69 17.17 -9.33 15.13
C ALA A 69 18.52 -8.60 14.99
N LEU A 70 18.51 -7.30 14.67
CA LEU A 70 19.72 -6.49 14.61
C LEU A 70 20.43 -6.37 15.97
N LYS A 71 19.70 -6.38 17.10
CA LYS A 71 20.32 -6.38 18.43
C LYS A 71 21.06 -7.69 18.68
N ILE A 72 20.46 -8.82 18.32
CA ILE A 72 21.07 -10.16 18.44
C ILE A 72 22.34 -10.23 17.60
N VAL A 73 22.24 -9.84 16.32
CA VAL A 73 23.37 -9.83 15.37
C VAL A 73 24.52 -8.94 15.86
N LYS A 74 24.20 -7.76 16.42
CA LYS A 74 25.20 -6.85 17.01
C LYS A 74 25.84 -7.42 18.27
N ALA A 75 25.08 -8.11 19.13
CA ALA A 75 25.62 -8.77 20.31
C ALA A 75 26.64 -9.86 19.92
N GLU A 76 26.38 -10.58 18.82
CA GLU A 76 27.29 -11.58 18.27
C GLU A 76 28.40 -11.02 17.37
N LYS A 77 28.49 -9.69 17.22
CA LYS A 77 29.45 -8.99 16.32
C LYS A 77 29.34 -9.40 14.85
N ARG A 78 28.24 -10.05 14.45
CA ARG A 78 27.97 -10.40 13.05
C ARG A 78 27.46 -9.14 12.32
N LYS A 79 27.70 -9.07 11.01
CA LYS A 79 27.21 -7.96 10.14
C LYS A 79 26.00 -8.35 9.30
N ARG A 80 25.68 -9.65 9.24
CA ARG A 80 24.64 -10.22 8.40
C ARG A 80 23.51 -10.74 9.27
N ILE A 81 22.29 -10.32 8.96
CA ILE A 81 21.05 -10.89 9.50
C ILE A 81 20.78 -12.20 8.75
N THR A 82 20.48 -13.26 9.48
CA THR A 82 20.13 -14.59 8.96
C THR A 82 18.69 -14.96 9.35
N ALA A 83 18.16 -16.03 8.77
CA ALA A 83 16.84 -16.54 9.12
C ALA A 83 16.74 -16.93 10.61
N ALA A 84 17.82 -17.46 11.19
CA ALA A 84 17.87 -17.81 12.61
C ALA A 84 17.71 -16.58 13.51
N ASP A 85 18.27 -15.43 13.12
CA ASP A 85 18.16 -14.18 13.88
C ASP A 85 16.74 -13.60 13.83
N ILE A 86 16.05 -13.76 12.70
CA ILE A 86 14.65 -13.35 12.55
C ILE A 86 13.74 -14.25 13.38
N LEU A 87 13.94 -15.57 13.34
CA LEU A 87 13.18 -16.54 14.14
C LEU A 87 13.39 -16.34 15.64
N ALA A 88 14.59 -15.94 16.06
CA ALA A 88 14.89 -15.64 17.46
C ALA A 88 14.30 -14.29 17.93
N ALA A 89 13.82 -13.45 17.02
CA ALA A 89 13.32 -12.10 17.30
C ALA A 89 11.79 -11.95 17.20
N GLU A 90 11.07 -12.99 16.76
CA GLU A 90 9.61 -13.05 16.67
C GLU A 90 8.94 -13.29 18.02
#